data_AF-A0A257NJ18-F1
#
_entry.id   AF-A0A257NJ18-F1
#
_cell.length_a   1.000
_cell.length_b   1.000
_cell.length_c   1.000
_cell.angle_alpha   90.00
_cell.angle_beta   90.00
_cell.angle_gamma   90.00
#
_symmetry.space_group_name_H-M   'P 1'
#
loop_
_entity.id
_entity.type
_entity.pdbx_description
1 polymer ?
#
loop_
_entity_poly.entity_id
_entity_poly.type
_entity_poly.pdbx_seq_one_letter_code
_entity_poly.pdbx_strand_id
1 'polypeptide(L)'
;VGDQVGGIYADGSWATFITCDANLAVTLPAGLTPEHAAAITTAHATAWYGLQELARIRRGDKVLIHSGTGGVGQAAIAIARAAGAEIYATAGSEERRQLLRDMGIEHVYDSRSAEFADEIRRDTEGYGVDIVLNSVTGASQRAGIELLALSGRFIEIGKRDIYGDTRLGLFPFRRNLSFLAVDLGLLGYSHPERLREILDTVYKLTADGTLPLPETTHYPLADAANAIRTMSGAQHTGKLVLDIPHAGRSSVVLPPEQVQVFRGDGSYIVTGGLGGLGLFLAEKMASGGAGRIVLSSRSQPTPEAQESIERIRAAGADVVVESGDIAEAGTADRLVNAATATGLPLRGVLHAAAVVEDATLGNISDELLERDWLPKVNGAWNLHTATAGQPLDWFCVFSSAAALVGSPGQGAYASANSWVDAFTLWRRAQGLPSISMAWGAWAQIGRATELAESAADMAIAPEEGAYAFETLLRHNRA
;
A
#
# COMPACT_ATOMS: atom_id res chain seq x y z
N VAL A 1 15.86 22.72 -2.25
CA VAL A 1 15.20 21.98 -3.37
C VAL A 1 16.30 21.62 -4.35
N GLY A 2 16.38 20.35 -4.76
CA GLY A 2 17.53 19.83 -5.51
C GLY A 2 18.70 19.36 -4.63
N ASP A 3 18.56 19.49 -3.31
CA ASP A 3 19.54 19.01 -2.34
C ASP A 3 19.50 17.48 -2.26
N GLN A 4 20.67 16.85 -2.20
CA GLN A 4 20.75 15.42 -1.93
C GLN A 4 20.49 15.18 -0.44
N VAL A 5 19.50 14.35 -0.13
CA VAL A 5 19.06 14.08 1.24
C VAL A 5 18.97 12.58 1.50
N GLY A 6 19.18 12.18 2.76
CA GLY A 6 18.94 10.83 3.26
C GLY A 6 18.11 10.88 4.53
N GLY A 7 17.27 9.87 4.77
CA GLY A 7 16.30 9.92 5.87
C GLY A 7 15.57 8.60 6.11
N ILE A 8 14.63 8.63 7.06
CA ILE A 8 13.75 7.50 7.40
C ILE A 8 12.29 7.93 7.17
N TYR A 9 11.48 7.02 6.65
CA TYR A 9 10.04 7.23 6.50
C TYR A 9 9.28 6.00 6.99
N ALA A 10 8.23 6.22 7.81
CA ALA A 10 7.56 5.17 8.55
C ALA A 10 6.60 4.32 7.69
N ASP A 11 5.97 4.90 6.67
CA ASP A 11 4.91 4.23 5.91
C ASP A 11 5.42 3.48 4.66
N GLY A 12 6.73 3.24 4.59
CA GLY A 12 7.38 2.48 3.52
C GLY A 12 8.11 3.37 2.50
N SER A 13 9.38 3.04 2.24
CA SER A 13 10.27 3.87 1.41
C SER A 13 10.60 3.27 0.04
N TRP A 14 9.90 2.21 -0.38
CA TRP A 14 10.12 1.55 -1.67
C TRP A 14 9.24 2.18 -2.74
N ALA A 15 9.49 3.46 -3.04
CA ALA A 15 8.73 4.26 -3.98
C ALA A 15 9.64 5.21 -4.77
N THR A 16 9.14 5.72 -5.90
CA THR A 16 9.82 6.76 -6.68
C THR A 16 9.77 8.13 -6.01
N PHE A 17 8.69 8.42 -5.28
CA PHE A 17 8.51 9.66 -4.54
C PHE A 17 7.99 9.37 -3.15
N ILE A 18 8.50 10.12 -2.16
CA ILE A 18 8.11 10.03 -0.76
C ILE A 18 7.90 11.46 -0.27
N THR A 19 6.78 11.69 0.42
CA THR A 19 6.57 12.90 1.20
C THR A 19 6.90 12.59 2.65
N CYS A 20 7.94 13.21 3.20
CA CYS A 20 8.38 12.98 4.57
C CYS A 20 8.42 14.27 5.39
N ASP A 21 8.39 14.11 6.71
CA ASP A 21 8.66 15.21 7.63
C ASP A 21 10.09 15.73 7.45
N ALA A 22 10.27 17.05 7.47
CA ALA A 22 11.58 17.68 7.32
C ALA A 22 12.56 17.29 8.44
N ASN A 23 12.06 16.93 9.62
CA ASN A 23 12.86 16.45 10.74
C ASN A 23 13.36 15.01 10.54
N LEU A 24 12.84 14.28 9.54
CA LEU A 24 13.28 12.92 9.24
C LEU A 24 14.21 12.86 8.01
N ALA A 25 14.61 14.02 7.48
CA ALA A 25 15.51 14.15 6.34
C ALA A 25 16.75 14.99 6.71
N VAL A 26 17.91 14.57 6.21
CA VAL A 26 19.19 15.23 6.42
C VAL A 26 19.89 15.43 5.10
N THR A 27 20.44 16.63 4.87
CA THR A 27 21.29 16.92 3.72
C THR A 27 22.56 16.09 3.77
N LEU A 28 22.88 15.39 2.69
CA LEU A 28 24.05 14.53 2.63
C LEU A 28 25.34 15.37 2.59
N PRO A 29 26.38 15.00 3.36
CA PRO A 29 27.68 15.63 3.26
C PRO A 29 28.32 15.36 1.89
N ALA A 30 29.22 16.26 1.47
CA ALA A 30 29.94 16.09 0.22
C ALA A 30 30.73 14.77 0.21
N GLY A 31 30.65 14.02 -0.89
CA GLY A 31 31.31 12.72 -1.04
C GLY A 31 30.44 11.52 -0.64
N LEU A 32 29.29 11.73 0.02
CA LEU A 32 28.34 10.65 0.32
C LEU A 32 27.21 10.63 -0.70
N THR A 33 27.12 9.56 -1.49
CA THR A 33 26.06 9.42 -2.49
C THR A 33 24.74 8.94 -1.85
N PRO A 34 23.57 9.20 -2.47
CA PRO A 34 22.28 8.71 -1.99
C PRO A 34 22.22 7.19 -1.79
N GLU A 35 22.91 6.43 -2.64
CA GLU A 35 22.96 4.97 -2.55
C GLU A 35 23.69 4.50 -1.29
N HIS A 36 24.83 5.13 -0.98
CA HIS A 36 25.56 4.86 0.25
C HIS A 36 24.78 5.31 1.49
N ALA A 37 24.17 6.50 1.42
CA ALA A 37 23.31 7.00 2.50
C ALA A 37 22.19 6.01 2.82
N ALA A 38 21.48 5.48 1.82
CA ALA A 38 20.41 4.50 2.03
C ALA A 38 20.86 3.24 2.79
N ALA A 39 22.09 2.77 2.54
CA ALA A 39 22.66 1.63 3.27
C ALA A 39 23.06 1.99 4.71
N ILE A 40 23.52 3.22 4.94
CA ILE A 40 23.98 3.72 6.24
C ILE A 40 22.80 3.96 7.18
N THR A 41 21.75 4.64 6.70
CA THR A 41 20.66 5.25 7.48
C THR A 41 20.23 4.45 8.71
N THR A 42 19.66 3.26 8.49
CA THR A 42 19.03 2.50 9.57
C THR A 42 20.07 1.78 10.43
N ALA A 43 21.05 1.12 9.80
CA ALA A 43 22.00 0.28 10.52
C ALA A 43 22.95 1.09 11.40
N HIS A 44 23.52 2.16 10.85
CA HIS A 44 24.46 3.00 11.58
C HIS A 44 23.75 3.83 12.62
N ALA A 45 22.56 4.38 12.35
CA ALA A 45 21.81 5.10 13.36
C ALA A 45 21.43 4.20 14.55
N THR A 46 20.97 2.97 14.31
CA THR A 46 20.67 2.02 15.40
C THR A 46 21.93 1.69 16.21
N ALA A 47 23.04 1.36 15.54
CA ALA A 47 24.28 1.00 16.23
C ALA A 47 24.90 2.20 16.98
N TRP A 48 24.88 3.40 16.39
CA TRP A 48 25.37 4.63 17.01
C TRP A 48 24.55 5.02 18.23
N TYR A 49 23.23 5.05 18.09
CA TYR A 49 22.33 5.36 19.20
C TYR A 49 22.52 4.37 20.36
N GLY A 50 22.56 3.07 20.06
CA GLY A 50 22.76 2.03 21.07
C GLY A 50 24.13 2.10 21.75
N LEU A 51 25.22 2.06 20.98
CA LEU A 51 26.58 1.95 21.52
C LEU A 51 27.13 3.26 22.07
N GLN A 52 27.01 4.36 21.32
CA GLN A 52 27.64 5.63 21.69
C GLN A 52 26.78 6.46 22.62
N GLU A 53 25.48 6.59 22.35
CA GLU A 53 24.64 7.50 23.13
C GLU A 53 24.11 6.86 24.41
N LEU A 54 23.54 5.66 24.30
CA LEU A 54 22.93 4.98 25.42
C LEU A 54 23.96 4.21 26.26
N ALA A 55 24.73 3.32 25.64
CA ALA A 55 25.73 2.52 26.37
C ALA A 55 27.03 3.28 26.64
N ARG A 56 27.29 4.39 25.94
CA ARG A 56 28.49 5.23 26.10
C ARG A 56 29.77 4.39 26.03
N ILE A 57 29.93 3.65 24.93
CA ILE A 57 31.09 2.79 24.69
C ILE A 57 32.40 3.56 24.80
N ARG A 58 33.41 2.95 25.43
CA ARG A 58 34.73 3.53 25.66
C ARG A 58 35.82 2.59 25.19
N ARG A 59 37.01 3.16 25.03
CA ARG A 59 38.23 2.38 24.78
C ARG A 59 38.44 1.36 25.89
N GLY A 60 38.67 0.11 25.50
CA GLY A 60 38.90 -1.01 26.40
C GLY A 60 37.63 -1.74 26.86
N ASP A 61 36.42 -1.23 26.55
CA ASP A 61 35.18 -1.99 26.79
C ASP A 61 35.22 -3.29 25.97
N LYS A 62 34.78 -4.41 26.56
CA LYS A 62 34.49 -5.66 25.84
C LYS A 62 33.05 -5.63 25.36
N VAL A 63 32.82 -5.72 24.06
CA VAL A 63 31.49 -5.63 23.45
C VAL A 63 31.13 -6.92 22.71
N LEU A 64 30.01 -7.53 23.08
CA LEU A 64 29.39 -8.63 22.35
C LEU A 64 28.42 -8.07 21.30
N ILE A 65 28.65 -8.41 20.03
CA ILE A 65 27.83 -8.02 18.88
C ILE A 65 27.23 -9.28 18.26
N HIS A 66 25.93 -9.47 18.45
CA HIS A 66 25.21 -10.57 17.81
C HIS A 66 24.98 -10.32 16.32
N SER A 67 24.99 -11.40 15.52
CA SER A 67 24.75 -11.36 14.06
C SER A 67 25.70 -10.41 13.31
N GLY A 68 27.00 -10.47 13.61
CA GLY A 68 28.01 -9.48 13.21
C GLY A 68 28.15 -9.24 11.70
N THR A 69 27.74 -10.19 10.85
CA THR A 69 27.82 -10.08 9.38
C THR A 69 26.61 -9.40 8.73
N GLY A 70 25.55 -9.12 9.49
CA GLY A 70 24.40 -8.34 9.00
C GLY A 70 24.66 -6.83 9.06
N GLY A 71 23.78 -6.03 8.45
CA GLY A 71 23.98 -4.57 8.34
C GLY A 71 24.22 -3.84 9.68
N VAL A 72 23.40 -4.09 10.71
CA VAL A 72 23.60 -3.48 12.04
C VAL A 72 24.87 -4.02 12.72
N GLY A 73 25.16 -5.32 12.55
CA GLY A 73 26.37 -5.95 13.10
C GLY A 73 27.65 -5.33 12.55
N GLN A 74 27.71 -5.12 11.24
CA GLN A 74 28.85 -4.46 10.56
C GLN A 74 29.03 -3.01 11.04
N ALA A 75 27.94 -2.25 11.14
CA ALA A 75 27.97 -0.89 11.67
C ALA A 75 28.43 -0.85 13.14
N ALA A 76 27.97 -1.79 13.96
CA ALA A 76 28.37 -1.92 15.35
C ALA A 76 29.86 -2.29 15.50
N ILE A 77 30.38 -3.18 14.65
CA ILE A 77 31.81 -3.53 14.60
C ILE A 77 32.64 -2.29 14.26
N ALA A 78 32.22 -1.51 13.25
CA ALA A 78 32.90 -0.28 12.87
C ALA A 78 32.95 0.74 14.02
N ILE A 79 31.82 0.98 14.69
CA ILE A 79 31.72 1.90 15.81
C ILE A 79 32.54 1.42 17.01
N ALA A 80 32.52 0.12 17.30
CA ALA A 80 33.32 -0.49 18.37
C ALA A 80 34.83 -0.36 18.09
N ARG A 81 35.26 -0.59 16.84
CA ARG A 81 36.66 -0.37 16.43
C ARG A 81 37.07 1.09 16.58
N ALA A 82 36.23 2.03 16.14
CA ALA A 82 36.48 3.47 16.29
C ALA A 82 36.57 3.90 17.76
N ALA A 83 35.78 3.28 18.64
CA ALA A 83 35.86 3.50 20.09
C ALA A 83 37.08 2.83 20.75
N GLY A 84 37.76 1.90 20.07
CA GLY A 84 38.85 1.10 20.64
C GLY A 84 38.37 0.04 21.64
N ALA A 85 37.17 -0.50 21.43
CA ALA A 85 36.60 -1.60 22.20
C ALA A 85 37.10 -2.96 21.68
N GLU A 86 37.14 -3.95 22.57
CA GLU A 86 37.46 -5.34 22.23
C GLU A 86 36.19 -6.08 21.81
N ILE A 87 36.22 -6.68 20.62
CA ILE A 87 35.01 -7.17 19.95
C ILE A 87 34.89 -8.69 20.10
N TYR A 88 33.71 -9.10 20.57
CA TYR A 88 33.22 -10.47 20.59
C TYR A 88 32.02 -10.52 19.65
N ALA A 89 32.01 -11.42 18.66
CA ALA A 89 30.97 -11.42 17.64
C ALA A 89 30.34 -12.81 17.46
N THR A 90 29.07 -12.85 17.07
CA THR A 90 28.41 -14.13 16.73
C THR A 90 27.87 -14.15 15.29
N ALA A 91 27.89 -15.32 14.66
CA ALA A 91 27.24 -15.58 13.38
C ALA A 91 26.74 -17.03 13.31
N GLY A 92 25.71 -17.28 12.50
CA GLY A 92 24.97 -18.56 12.52
C GLY A 92 25.49 -19.66 11.59
N SER A 93 26.35 -19.35 10.62
CA SER A 93 26.98 -20.35 9.74
C SER A 93 28.51 -20.23 9.82
N GLU A 94 29.21 -21.34 9.58
CA GLU A 94 30.69 -21.33 9.63
C GLU A 94 31.31 -20.39 8.61
N GLU A 95 30.74 -20.31 7.41
CA GLU A 95 31.17 -19.36 6.38
C GLU A 95 31.08 -17.90 6.88
N ARG A 96 29.99 -17.53 7.56
CA ARG A 96 29.82 -16.19 8.13
C ARG A 96 30.71 -15.94 9.35
N ARG A 97 31.03 -17.00 10.11
CA ARG A 97 32.02 -16.90 11.20
C ARG A 97 33.42 -16.70 10.64
N GLN A 98 33.78 -17.42 9.57
CA GLN A 98 35.06 -17.23 8.90
C GLN A 98 35.19 -15.82 8.33
N LEU A 99 34.13 -15.27 7.75
CA LEU A 99 34.11 -13.87 7.31
C LEU A 99 34.45 -12.88 8.45
N LEU A 100 33.91 -13.07 9.66
CA LEU A 100 34.25 -12.23 10.82
C LEU A 100 35.73 -12.36 11.21
N ARG A 101 36.30 -13.57 11.12
CA ARG A 101 37.74 -13.79 11.37
C ARG A 101 38.60 -13.12 10.31
N ASP A 102 38.18 -13.19 9.04
CA ASP A 102 38.87 -12.54 7.92
C ASP A 102 38.82 -11.00 8.04
N MET A 103 37.77 -10.46 8.67
CA MET A 103 37.69 -9.05 9.09
C MET A 103 38.59 -8.71 10.30
N GLY A 104 39.38 -9.66 10.81
CA GLY A 104 40.28 -9.48 11.93
C GLY A 104 39.57 -9.39 13.28
N ILE A 105 38.46 -10.11 13.46
CA ILE A 105 37.82 -10.31 14.77
C ILE A 105 38.32 -11.64 15.33
N GLU A 106 38.99 -11.60 16.47
CA GLU A 106 39.59 -12.78 17.11
C GLU A 106 38.51 -13.69 17.73
N HIS A 107 37.55 -13.08 18.44
CA HIS A 107 36.55 -13.77 19.24
C HIS A 107 35.24 -13.94 18.47
N VAL A 108 35.02 -15.12 17.86
CA VAL A 108 33.87 -15.41 16.99
C VAL A 108 33.15 -16.71 17.39
N TYR A 109 31.83 -16.60 17.65
CA TYR A 109 31.01 -17.70 18.20
C TYR A 109 29.73 -17.99 17.40
N ASP A 110 29.04 -19.09 17.72
CA ASP A 110 27.74 -19.44 17.12
C ASP A 110 26.60 -18.56 17.65
N SER A 111 25.81 -17.97 16.75
CA SER A 111 24.61 -17.20 17.11
C SER A 111 23.35 -18.05 17.34
N ARG A 112 23.38 -19.33 16.98
CA ARG A 112 22.24 -20.28 17.09
C ARG A 112 22.28 -21.12 18.37
N SER A 113 23.36 -21.01 19.14
CA SER A 113 23.55 -21.64 20.44
C SER A 113 23.59 -20.59 21.54
N ALA A 114 23.42 -21.00 22.79
CA ALA A 114 23.72 -20.17 23.97
C ALA A 114 25.16 -20.40 24.50
N GLU A 115 25.89 -21.36 23.92
CA GLU A 115 27.26 -21.74 24.33
C GLU A 115 28.26 -20.59 24.19
N PHE A 116 27.99 -19.60 23.33
CA PHE A 116 28.81 -18.39 23.23
C PHE A 116 29.03 -17.74 24.60
N ALA A 117 28.07 -17.84 25.54
CA ALA A 117 28.23 -17.23 26.84
C ALA A 117 29.31 -17.93 27.69
N ASP A 118 29.41 -19.25 27.60
CA ASP A 118 30.42 -20.00 28.34
C ASP A 118 31.79 -19.94 27.65
N GLU A 119 31.80 -19.91 26.31
CA GLU A 119 33.01 -19.66 25.52
C GLU A 119 33.61 -18.29 25.84
N ILE A 120 32.81 -17.22 25.76
CA ILE A 120 33.27 -15.87 26.08
C ILE A 120 33.73 -15.78 27.54
N ARG A 121 33.03 -16.43 28.49
CA ARG A 121 33.50 -16.49 29.89
C ARG A 121 34.88 -17.13 30.00
N ARG A 122 35.18 -18.19 29.23
CA ARG A 122 36.54 -18.78 29.23
C ARG A 122 37.57 -17.83 28.64
N ASP A 123 37.25 -17.22 27.51
CA ASP A 123 38.17 -16.32 26.80
C ASP A 123 38.43 -15.00 27.57
N THR A 124 37.54 -14.68 28.51
CA THR A 124 37.63 -13.50 29.38
C THR A 124 38.00 -13.84 30.82
N GLU A 125 38.44 -15.08 31.09
CA GLU A 125 38.82 -15.55 32.44
C GLU A 125 37.75 -15.32 33.51
N GLY A 126 36.48 -15.43 33.12
CA GLY A 126 35.31 -15.26 33.97
C GLY A 126 34.80 -13.82 34.10
N TYR A 127 35.45 -12.85 33.43
CA TYR A 127 35.03 -11.45 33.46
C TYR A 127 33.67 -11.22 32.77
N GLY A 128 33.47 -11.80 31.58
CA GLY A 128 32.30 -11.54 30.74
C GLY A 128 32.51 -10.35 29.78
N VAL A 129 31.46 -9.57 29.53
CA VAL A 129 31.52 -8.40 28.63
C VAL A 129 30.86 -7.16 29.24
N ASP A 130 31.29 -5.98 28.82
CA ASP A 130 30.79 -4.70 29.33
C ASP A 130 29.52 -4.23 28.61
N ILE A 131 29.39 -4.60 27.33
CA ILE A 131 28.25 -4.23 26.48
C ILE A 131 27.79 -5.46 25.70
N VAL A 132 26.48 -5.66 25.61
CA VAL A 132 25.88 -6.59 24.65
C VAL A 132 24.94 -5.83 23.73
N LEU A 133 25.20 -5.87 22.42
CA LEU A 133 24.26 -5.46 21.39
C LEU A 133 23.46 -6.68 20.93
N ASN A 134 22.24 -6.81 21.46
CA ASN A 134 21.42 -8.00 21.32
C ASN A 134 20.43 -7.94 20.16
N SER A 135 20.49 -8.94 19.29
CA SER A 135 19.49 -9.20 18.24
C SER A 135 18.94 -10.65 18.29
N VAL A 136 19.38 -11.46 19.26
CA VAL A 136 18.93 -12.85 19.44
C VAL A 136 17.84 -12.90 20.51
N THR A 137 17.18 -14.03 20.66
CA THR A 137 15.90 -14.12 21.38
C THR A 137 15.90 -15.25 22.41
N GLY A 138 14.97 -15.23 23.36
CA GLY A 138 14.77 -16.32 24.32
C GLY A 138 16.01 -16.68 25.16
N ALA A 139 16.42 -17.95 25.13
CA ALA A 139 17.54 -18.45 25.95
C ALA A 139 18.86 -17.72 25.64
N SER A 140 19.14 -17.42 24.37
CA SER A 140 20.35 -16.69 23.97
C SER A 140 20.34 -15.24 24.45
N GLN A 141 19.18 -14.56 24.43
CA GLN A 141 19.03 -13.23 25.03
C GLN A 141 19.39 -13.27 26.53
N ARG A 142 18.81 -14.23 27.27
CA ARG A 142 19.09 -14.40 28.70
C ARG A 142 20.57 -14.68 28.97
N ALA A 143 21.19 -15.55 28.16
CA ALA A 143 22.61 -15.87 28.27
C ALA A 143 23.48 -14.61 28.10
N GLY A 144 23.14 -13.71 27.17
CA GLY A 144 23.80 -12.41 27.01
C GLY A 144 23.69 -11.52 28.25
N ILE A 145 22.52 -11.45 28.91
CA ILE A 145 22.34 -10.67 30.15
C ILE A 145 23.17 -11.27 31.29
N GLU A 146 23.23 -12.59 31.38
CA GLU A 146 24.02 -13.29 32.40
C GLU A 146 25.53 -13.14 32.16
N LEU A 147 25.95 -12.95 30.91
CA LEU A 147 27.34 -12.72 30.50
C LEU A 147 27.88 -11.34 30.88
N LEU A 148 27.01 -10.35 31.11
CA LEU A 148 27.46 -8.99 31.45
C LEU A 148 28.31 -8.95 32.74
N ALA A 149 29.42 -8.22 32.66
CA ALA A 149 30.27 -7.87 33.78
C ALA A 149 29.58 -6.86 34.74
N LEU A 150 30.27 -6.47 35.81
CA LEU A 150 29.77 -5.43 36.72
C LEU A 150 29.55 -4.12 35.95
N SER A 151 28.42 -3.46 36.22
CA SER A 151 27.99 -2.24 35.52
C SER A 151 27.77 -2.39 34.01
N GLY A 152 27.60 -3.63 33.53
CA GLY A 152 27.37 -3.93 32.13
C GLY A 152 26.08 -3.34 31.55
N ARG A 153 26.07 -3.08 30.25
CA ARG A 153 24.96 -2.46 29.51
C ARG A 153 24.42 -3.42 28.45
N PHE A 154 23.16 -3.77 28.58
CA PHE A 154 22.45 -4.60 27.61
C PHE A 154 21.63 -3.72 26.67
N ILE A 155 21.93 -3.73 25.38
CA ILE A 155 21.20 -2.99 24.34
C ILE A 155 20.32 -3.99 23.58
N GLU A 156 19.01 -3.90 23.76
CA GLU A 156 18.04 -4.75 23.07
C GLU A 156 17.53 -4.04 21.81
N ILE A 157 17.93 -4.54 20.65
CA ILE A 157 17.38 -4.09 19.35
C ILE A 157 16.36 -5.10 18.79
N GLY A 158 16.25 -6.28 19.40
CA GLY A 158 15.26 -7.30 19.06
C GLY A 158 13.87 -6.91 19.57
N LYS A 159 12.88 -6.96 18.68
CA LYS A 159 11.48 -6.63 19.04
C LYS A 159 10.71 -7.83 19.60
N ARG A 160 11.06 -9.07 19.20
CA ARG A 160 10.23 -10.25 19.46
C ARG A 160 9.92 -10.47 20.94
N ASP A 161 10.93 -10.44 21.80
CA ASP A 161 10.74 -10.73 23.24
C ASP A 161 10.04 -9.57 23.97
N ILE A 162 10.27 -8.31 23.56
CA ILE A 162 9.58 -7.12 24.11
C ILE A 162 8.09 -7.16 23.79
N TYR A 163 7.73 -7.31 22.51
CA TYR A 163 6.32 -7.36 22.09
C TYR A 163 5.62 -8.65 22.53
N GLY A 164 6.39 -9.69 22.85
CA GLY A 164 5.90 -10.92 23.46
C GLY A 164 5.73 -10.85 24.99
N ASP A 165 5.99 -9.71 25.62
CA ASP A 165 5.96 -9.53 27.08
C ASP A 165 6.75 -10.61 27.84
N THR A 166 7.94 -10.93 27.34
CA THR A 166 8.77 -11.98 27.92
C THR A 166 9.29 -11.55 29.29
N ARG A 167 9.04 -12.37 30.32
CA ARG A 167 9.47 -12.07 31.69
C ARG A 167 10.99 -12.13 31.84
N LEU A 168 11.60 -11.00 32.14
CA LEU A 168 13.02 -10.89 32.43
C LEU A 168 13.31 -11.06 33.93
N GLY A 169 14.22 -11.97 34.28
CA GLY A 169 14.68 -12.13 35.66
C GLY A 169 15.53 -10.95 36.12
N LEU A 170 15.21 -10.38 37.29
CA LEU A 170 15.93 -9.22 37.83
C LEU A 170 17.21 -9.57 38.61
N PHE A 171 17.45 -10.84 38.93
CA PHE A 171 18.61 -11.24 39.72
C PHE A 171 19.97 -10.79 39.15
N PRO A 172 20.23 -10.88 37.83
CA PRO A 172 21.47 -10.37 37.23
C PRO A 172 21.75 -8.88 37.50
N PHE A 173 20.71 -8.06 37.69
CA PHE A 173 20.80 -6.61 37.87
C PHE A 173 21.43 -6.19 39.20
N ARG A 174 21.61 -7.13 40.15
CA ARG A 174 22.41 -6.91 41.36
C ARG A 174 23.87 -6.49 41.07
N ARG A 175 24.33 -6.66 39.82
CA ARG A 175 25.63 -6.23 39.30
C ARG A 175 25.62 -4.79 38.77
N ASN A 176 24.62 -3.97 39.11
CA ASN A 176 24.41 -2.62 38.59
C ASN A 176 24.23 -2.57 37.06
N LEU A 177 23.56 -3.57 36.50
CA LEU A 177 23.33 -3.65 35.05
C LEU A 177 22.32 -2.61 34.58
N SER A 178 22.45 -2.17 33.34
CA SER A 178 21.45 -1.36 32.64
C SER A 178 20.87 -2.15 31.47
N PHE A 179 19.55 -2.07 31.29
CA PHE A 179 18.84 -2.66 30.14
C PHE A 179 18.22 -1.54 29.31
N LEU A 180 18.58 -1.47 28.03
CA LEU A 180 18.29 -0.38 27.12
C LEU A 180 17.53 -0.94 25.92
N ALA A 181 16.21 -0.73 25.88
CA ALA A 181 15.40 -1.07 24.71
C ALA A 181 15.56 0.01 23.63
N VAL A 182 15.84 -0.41 22.39
CA VAL A 182 16.08 0.49 21.26
C VAL A 182 15.11 0.19 20.13
N ASP A 183 14.30 1.19 19.77
CA ASP A 183 13.45 1.17 18.58
C ASP A 183 13.61 2.49 17.82
N LEU A 184 14.37 2.44 16.72
CA LEU A 184 14.65 3.61 15.90
C LEU A 184 13.37 4.14 15.22
N GLY A 185 12.40 3.29 14.91
CA GLY A 185 11.12 3.70 14.34
C GLY A 185 10.30 4.51 15.35
N LEU A 186 10.25 4.02 16.60
CA LEU A 186 9.60 4.76 17.69
C LEU A 186 10.33 6.07 18.02
N LEU A 187 11.66 6.09 17.90
CA LEU A 187 12.46 7.31 18.06
C LEU A 187 12.10 8.34 16.98
N GLY A 188 11.94 7.91 15.72
CA GLY A 188 11.51 8.79 14.63
C GLY A 188 10.12 9.39 14.85
N TYR A 189 9.21 8.66 15.51
CA TYR A 189 7.89 9.20 15.86
C TYR A 189 7.92 10.12 17.08
N SER A 190 8.63 9.73 18.15
CA SER A 190 8.58 10.42 19.44
C SER A 190 9.56 11.59 19.56
N HIS A 191 10.74 11.50 18.94
CA HIS A 191 11.83 12.47 19.01
C HIS A 191 12.52 12.61 17.63
N PRO A 192 11.79 13.06 16.58
CA PRO A 192 12.30 13.11 15.22
C PRO A 192 13.57 13.97 15.08
N GLU A 193 13.67 15.07 15.83
CA GLU A 193 14.86 15.92 15.87
C GLU A 193 16.11 15.15 16.33
N ARG A 194 15.95 14.27 17.34
CA ARG A 194 17.08 13.46 17.81
C ARG A 194 17.52 12.44 16.77
N LEU A 195 16.56 11.81 16.09
CA LEU A 195 16.88 10.90 14.98
C LEU A 195 17.64 11.64 13.87
N ARG A 196 17.25 12.87 13.56
CA ARG A 196 17.94 13.73 12.60
C ARG A 196 19.40 13.96 12.95
N GLU A 197 19.68 14.30 14.21
CA GLU A 197 21.05 14.53 14.71
C GLU A 197 21.91 13.27 14.62
N ILE A 198 21.32 12.12 14.94
CA ILE A 198 21.99 10.82 14.81
C ILE A 198 22.34 10.55 13.34
N LEU A 199 21.38 10.74 12.43
CA LEU A 199 21.58 10.55 10.99
C LEU A 199 22.66 11.48 10.44
N ASP A 200 22.61 12.76 10.78
CA ASP A 200 23.64 13.74 10.41
C ASP A 200 25.03 13.33 10.90
N THR A 201 25.12 12.84 12.15
CA THR A 201 26.38 12.36 12.72
C THR A 201 26.92 11.16 11.96
N VAL A 202 26.12 10.11 11.74
CA VAL A 202 26.61 8.90 11.07
C VAL A 202 26.97 9.15 9.60
N TYR A 203 26.23 10.01 8.90
CA TYR A 203 26.60 10.39 7.53
C TYR A 203 27.93 11.14 7.47
N LYS A 204 28.17 12.09 8.39
CA LYS A 204 29.44 12.84 8.46
C LYS A 204 30.61 11.91 8.76
N LEU A 205 30.48 11.04 9.77
CA LEU A 205 31.52 10.10 10.16
C LEU A 205 31.84 9.07 9.07
N THR A 206 30.85 8.70 8.24
CA THR A 206 31.15 7.83 7.09
C THR A 206 31.78 8.61 5.94
N ALA A 207 31.34 9.84 5.68
CA ALA A 207 31.88 10.68 4.61
C ALA A 207 33.34 11.10 4.88
N ASP A 208 33.71 11.34 6.13
CA ASP A 208 35.09 11.68 6.51
C ASP A 208 36.02 10.46 6.69
N GLY A 209 35.47 9.25 6.58
CA GLY A 209 36.20 7.99 6.67
C GLY A 209 36.46 7.48 8.08
N THR A 210 35.93 8.14 9.11
CA THR A 210 35.98 7.63 10.51
C THR A 210 35.24 6.30 10.64
N LEU A 211 34.11 6.16 9.96
CA LEU A 211 33.39 4.90 9.80
C LEU A 211 33.52 4.44 8.33
N PRO A 212 33.79 3.15 8.07
CA PRO A 212 33.87 2.62 6.72
C PRO A 212 32.50 2.63 6.05
N LEU A 213 32.49 2.68 4.71
CA LEU A 213 31.29 2.45 3.93
C LEU A 213 30.78 1.01 4.11
N PRO A 214 29.48 0.78 4.29
CA PRO A 214 28.93 -0.56 4.38
C PRO A 214 29.04 -1.29 3.04
N GLU A 215 29.26 -2.61 3.08
CA GLU A 215 29.11 -3.46 1.91
C GLU A 215 27.65 -3.47 1.45
N THR A 216 27.43 -3.22 0.16
CA THR A 216 26.09 -3.17 -0.44
C THR A 216 25.94 -4.17 -1.57
N THR A 217 24.78 -4.82 -1.63
CA THR A 217 24.31 -5.58 -2.81
C THR A 217 23.06 -4.91 -3.36
N HIS A 218 23.08 -4.63 -4.65
CA HIS A 218 22.05 -3.84 -5.31
C HIS A 218 21.06 -4.72 -6.06
N TYR A 219 19.77 -4.39 -5.95
CA TYR A 219 18.69 -4.99 -6.72
C TYR A 219 17.85 -3.88 -7.34
N PRO A 220 17.36 -4.01 -8.58
CA PRO A 220 16.35 -3.09 -9.09
C PRO A 220 15.08 -3.22 -8.26
N LEU A 221 14.31 -2.13 -8.08
CA LEU A 221 13.03 -2.17 -7.36
C LEU A 221 12.07 -3.26 -7.87
N ALA A 222 12.06 -3.50 -9.18
CA ALA A 222 11.25 -4.55 -9.81
C ALA A 222 11.60 -5.97 -9.32
N ASP A 223 12.79 -6.16 -8.74
CA ASP A 223 13.26 -7.43 -8.20
C ASP A 223 13.36 -7.44 -6.65
N ALA A 224 12.62 -6.54 -5.99
CA ALA A 224 12.55 -6.48 -4.53
C ALA A 224 12.15 -7.83 -3.89
N ALA A 225 11.34 -8.63 -4.59
CA ALA A 225 10.94 -9.95 -4.11
C ALA A 225 12.13 -10.93 -4.00
N ASN A 226 13.09 -10.89 -4.93
CA ASN A 226 14.33 -11.67 -4.79
C ASN A 226 15.19 -11.15 -3.64
N ALA A 227 15.32 -9.82 -3.49
CA ALA A 227 16.05 -9.24 -2.37
C ALA A 227 15.50 -9.72 -1.01
N ILE A 228 14.17 -9.75 -0.84
CA ILE A 228 13.52 -10.28 0.37
C ILE A 228 13.83 -11.77 0.58
N ARG A 229 13.81 -12.58 -0.50
CA ARG A 229 14.13 -14.02 -0.41
C ARG A 229 15.57 -14.24 0.03
N THR A 230 16.53 -13.54 -0.57
CA THR A 230 17.96 -13.59 -0.19
C THR A 230 18.16 -13.16 1.26
N MET A 231 17.46 -12.10 1.68
CA MET A 231 17.48 -11.64 3.08
C MET A 231 16.93 -12.71 4.04
N SER A 232 15.75 -13.25 3.74
CA SER A 232 15.05 -14.26 4.57
C SER A 232 15.83 -15.57 4.66
N GLY A 233 16.54 -15.95 3.61
CA GLY A 233 17.44 -17.10 3.59
C GLY A 233 18.74 -16.90 4.37
N ALA A 234 18.98 -15.71 4.93
CA ALA A 234 20.24 -15.31 5.57
C ALA A 234 21.48 -15.47 4.66
N GLN A 235 21.28 -15.28 3.35
CA GLN A 235 22.29 -15.42 2.28
C GLN A 235 22.94 -14.09 1.88
N HIS A 236 22.79 -13.03 2.69
CA HIS A 236 23.38 -11.73 2.44
C HIS A 236 24.42 -11.37 3.50
N THR A 237 25.39 -10.58 3.08
CA THR A 237 26.35 -9.86 3.93
C THR A 237 26.10 -8.37 3.74
N GLY A 238 26.25 -7.58 4.82
CA GLY A 238 26.07 -6.13 4.73
C GLY A 238 24.62 -5.73 4.46
N LYS A 239 24.41 -4.83 3.50
CA LYS A 239 23.10 -4.23 3.18
C LYS A 239 22.62 -4.56 1.77
N LEU A 240 21.35 -4.87 1.66
CA LEU A 240 20.66 -4.93 0.36
C LEU A 240 20.04 -3.56 0.07
N VAL A 241 20.33 -2.98 -1.09
CA VAL A 241 19.80 -1.68 -1.53
C VAL A 241 18.92 -1.90 -2.76
N LEU A 242 17.75 -1.27 -2.76
CA LEU A 242 16.84 -1.28 -3.91
C LEU A 242 17.05 -0.02 -4.75
N ASP A 243 17.49 -0.20 -5.99
CA ASP A 243 17.71 0.90 -6.91
C ASP A 243 16.40 1.36 -7.52
N ILE A 244 16.15 2.67 -7.44
CA ILE A 244 15.00 3.33 -8.04
C ILE A 244 15.43 3.91 -9.40
N PRO A 245 14.89 3.41 -10.53
CA PRO A 245 15.28 3.91 -11.83
C PRO A 245 14.82 5.37 -12.01
N HIS A 246 15.75 6.26 -12.35
CA HIS A 246 15.47 7.68 -12.62
C HIS A 246 14.80 7.94 -13.98
N ALA A 247 14.80 6.94 -14.86
CA ALA A 247 14.17 7.00 -16.17
C ALA A 247 13.51 5.66 -16.51
N GLY A 248 12.48 5.70 -17.35
CA GLY A 248 11.70 4.53 -17.76
C GLY A 248 10.38 4.40 -16.99
N ARG A 249 9.68 3.29 -17.26
CA ARG A 249 8.41 2.94 -16.60
C ARG A 249 8.45 1.47 -16.25
N SER A 250 8.03 1.14 -15.04
CA SER A 250 7.78 -0.23 -14.62
C SER A 250 6.27 -0.42 -14.41
N SER A 251 5.74 -1.54 -14.88
CA SER A 251 4.38 -1.95 -14.53
C SER A 251 4.44 -2.78 -13.26
N VAL A 252 3.54 -2.49 -12.32
CA VAL A 252 3.40 -3.26 -11.08
C VAL A 252 1.93 -3.65 -10.97
N VAL A 253 1.69 -4.88 -10.50
CA VAL A 253 0.33 -5.32 -10.20
C VAL A 253 -0.12 -4.63 -8.91
N LEU A 254 -1.14 -3.79 -9.02
CA LEU A 254 -1.81 -3.22 -7.87
C LEU A 254 -2.86 -4.20 -7.35
N PRO A 255 -2.84 -4.54 -6.06
CA PRO A 255 -3.93 -5.29 -5.45
C PRO A 255 -5.27 -4.53 -5.66
N PRO A 256 -6.38 -5.22 -5.97
CA PRO A 256 -7.67 -4.57 -6.23
C PRO A 256 -8.10 -3.60 -5.12
N GLU A 257 -7.82 -3.92 -3.85
CA GLU A 257 -8.14 -3.10 -2.70
C GLU A 257 -7.43 -1.73 -2.67
N GLN A 258 -6.33 -1.58 -3.41
CA GLN A 258 -5.59 -0.32 -3.53
C GLN A 258 -6.01 0.49 -4.76
N VAL A 259 -6.91 -0.04 -5.60
CA VAL A 259 -7.39 0.65 -6.79
C VAL A 259 -8.36 1.76 -6.39
N GLN A 260 -7.97 3.00 -6.66
CA GLN A 260 -8.86 4.14 -6.51
C GLN A 260 -9.86 4.19 -7.68
N VAL A 261 -11.11 3.79 -7.41
CA VAL A 261 -12.15 3.69 -8.45
C VAL A 261 -12.60 5.06 -8.96
N PHE A 262 -12.78 6.00 -8.03
CA PHE A 262 -13.21 7.37 -8.28
C PHE A 262 -12.07 8.33 -7.94
N ARG A 263 -11.68 9.16 -8.92
CA ARG A 263 -10.51 10.01 -8.86
C ARG A 263 -10.90 11.47 -9.07
N GLY A 264 -10.23 12.36 -8.33
CA GLY A 264 -10.45 13.80 -8.46
C GLY A 264 -9.93 14.38 -9.78
N ASP A 265 -8.99 13.68 -10.42
CA ASP A 265 -8.42 14.03 -11.74
C ASP A 265 -9.19 13.40 -12.92
N GLY A 266 -10.42 12.93 -12.70
CA GLY A 266 -11.23 12.26 -13.72
C GLY A 266 -12.68 12.75 -13.76
N SER A 267 -13.29 12.64 -14.93
CA SER A 267 -14.73 12.84 -15.14
C SER A 267 -15.47 11.52 -15.43
N TYR A 268 -16.78 11.51 -15.19
CA TYR A 268 -17.62 10.34 -15.23
C TYR A 268 -18.98 10.63 -15.88
N ILE A 269 -19.54 9.67 -16.62
CA ILE A 269 -20.89 9.77 -17.20
C ILE A 269 -21.80 8.75 -16.50
N VAL A 270 -23.00 9.18 -16.10
CA VAL A 270 -24.05 8.31 -15.56
C VAL A 270 -25.34 8.51 -16.34
N THR A 271 -25.67 7.58 -17.24
CA THR A 271 -26.98 7.60 -17.94
C THR A 271 -28.04 6.94 -17.08
N GLY A 272 -29.28 7.44 -17.11
CA GLY A 272 -30.25 7.15 -16.06
C GLY A 272 -29.87 7.82 -14.73
N GLY A 273 -28.99 8.83 -14.78
CA GLY A 273 -28.39 9.47 -13.60
C GLY A 273 -29.34 10.33 -12.77
N LEU A 274 -30.54 10.60 -13.28
CA LEU A 274 -31.62 11.26 -12.53
C LEU A 274 -32.66 10.26 -11.98
N GLY A 275 -32.49 8.96 -12.27
CA GLY A 275 -33.30 7.90 -11.65
C GLY A 275 -32.70 7.47 -10.32
N GLY A 276 -33.50 6.81 -9.47
CA GLY A 276 -33.11 6.48 -8.09
C GLY A 276 -31.71 5.85 -7.95
N LEU A 277 -31.44 4.76 -8.67
CA LEU A 277 -30.14 4.06 -8.59
C LEU A 277 -28.99 4.89 -9.17
N GLY A 278 -29.20 5.53 -10.32
CA GLY A 278 -28.16 6.32 -10.97
C GLY A 278 -27.77 7.54 -10.14
N LEU A 279 -28.74 8.22 -9.53
CA LEU A 279 -28.50 9.39 -8.69
C LEU A 279 -27.85 8.99 -7.36
N PHE A 280 -28.31 7.91 -6.74
CA PHE A 280 -27.69 7.35 -5.53
C PHE A 280 -26.21 6.99 -5.75
N LEU A 281 -25.90 6.31 -6.86
CA LEU A 281 -24.51 5.96 -7.18
C LEU A 281 -23.69 7.19 -7.53
N ALA A 282 -24.26 8.22 -8.17
CA ALA A 282 -23.57 9.48 -8.38
C ALA A 282 -23.18 10.17 -7.05
N GLU A 283 -24.06 10.13 -6.04
CA GLU A 283 -23.75 10.62 -4.68
C GLU A 283 -22.60 9.84 -4.03
N LYS A 284 -22.58 8.50 -4.21
CA LYS A 284 -21.47 7.65 -3.75
C LYS A 284 -20.17 7.91 -4.49
N MET A 285 -20.23 8.09 -5.82
CA MET A 285 -19.07 8.43 -6.65
C MET A 285 -18.45 9.77 -6.24
N ALA A 286 -19.27 10.79 -5.99
CA ALA A 286 -18.82 12.07 -5.48
C ALA A 286 -18.17 11.96 -4.11
N SER A 287 -18.81 11.22 -3.19
CA SER A 287 -18.26 10.96 -1.84
C SER A 287 -16.94 10.16 -1.89
N GLY A 288 -16.79 9.30 -2.90
CA GLY A 288 -15.56 8.56 -3.18
C GLY A 288 -14.46 9.37 -3.91
N GLY A 289 -14.69 10.66 -4.17
CA GLY A 289 -13.69 11.57 -4.71
C GLY A 289 -13.72 11.74 -6.23
N ALA A 290 -14.83 11.43 -6.92
CA ALA A 290 -14.99 11.76 -8.34
C ALA A 290 -14.88 13.27 -8.60
N GLY A 291 -14.05 13.68 -9.56
CA GLY A 291 -13.83 15.09 -9.90
C GLY A 291 -15.05 15.75 -10.55
N ARG A 292 -15.55 15.16 -11.64
CA ARG A 292 -16.73 15.66 -12.38
C ARG A 292 -17.69 14.54 -12.77
N ILE A 293 -18.99 14.76 -12.60
CA ILE A 293 -20.04 13.79 -12.91
C ILE A 293 -21.08 14.40 -13.85
N VAL A 294 -21.27 13.78 -15.02
CA VAL A 294 -22.31 14.14 -15.99
C VAL A 294 -23.48 13.17 -15.86
N LEU A 295 -24.60 13.68 -15.34
CA LEU A 295 -25.84 12.93 -15.20
C LEU A 295 -26.69 13.11 -16.46
N SER A 296 -27.17 12.01 -17.03
CA SER A 296 -28.03 12.05 -18.21
C SER A 296 -29.35 11.33 -17.99
N SER A 297 -30.43 11.93 -18.47
CA SER A 297 -31.79 11.41 -18.48
C SER A 297 -32.58 12.07 -19.61
N ARG A 298 -33.66 11.42 -20.06
CA ARG A 298 -34.61 12.00 -21.03
C ARG A 298 -35.39 13.16 -20.42
N SER A 299 -35.69 13.06 -19.13
CA SER A 299 -36.45 14.06 -18.39
C SER A 299 -35.54 15.07 -17.70
N GLN A 300 -36.06 16.26 -17.45
CA GLN A 300 -35.45 17.23 -16.54
C GLN A 300 -35.45 16.68 -15.10
N PRO A 301 -34.52 17.13 -14.23
CA PRO A 301 -34.49 16.71 -12.82
C PRO A 301 -35.78 17.11 -12.12
N THR A 302 -36.32 16.20 -11.31
CA THR A 302 -37.41 16.53 -10.36
C THR A 302 -36.88 17.42 -9.24
N PRO A 303 -37.72 18.08 -8.45
CA PRO A 303 -37.27 18.85 -7.28
C PRO A 303 -36.38 18.04 -6.33
N GLU A 304 -36.73 16.79 -6.04
CA GLU A 304 -35.95 15.90 -5.15
C GLU A 304 -34.59 15.53 -5.76
N ALA A 305 -34.55 15.31 -7.09
CA ALA A 305 -33.31 15.06 -7.80
C ALA A 305 -32.42 16.32 -7.81
N GLN A 306 -33.02 17.49 -7.98
CA GLN A 306 -32.33 18.78 -7.94
C GLN A 306 -31.72 19.06 -6.57
N GLU A 307 -32.45 18.82 -5.49
CA GLU A 307 -31.92 18.91 -4.11
C GLU A 307 -30.73 17.99 -3.90
N SER A 308 -30.79 16.75 -4.42
CA SER A 308 -29.69 15.80 -4.33
C SER A 308 -28.47 16.23 -5.14
N ILE A 309 -28.66 16.78 -6.34
CA ILE A 309 -27.58 17.36 -7.16
C ILE A 309 -26.92 18.52 -6.42
N GLU A 310 -27.70 19.39 -5.78
CA GLU A 310 -27.19 20.52 -5.01
C GLU A 310 -26.40 20.06 -3.77
N ARG A 311 -26.85 19.01 -3.08
CA ARG A 311 -26.08 18.38 -2.00
C ARG A 311 -24.73 17.85 -2.49
N ILE A 312 -24.70 17.17 -3.63
CA ILE A 312 -23.46 16.65 -4.22
C ILE A 312 -22.49 17.80 -4.59
N ARG A 313 -23.01 18.88 -5.19
CA ARG A 313 -22.21 20.07 -5.51
C ARG A 313 -21.66 20.77 -4.27
N ALA A 314 -22.46 20.87 -3.21
CA ALA A 314 -22.03 21.46 -1.94
C ALA A 314 -20.93 20.63 -1.25
N ALA A 315 -20.88 19.32 -1.49
CA ALA A 315 -19.81 18.43 -1.03
C ALA A 315 -18.50 18.56 -1.84
N GLY A 316 -18.48 19.38 -2.91
CA GLY A 316 -17.28 19.72 -3.67
C GLY A 316 -17.12 19.03 -5.03
N ALA A 317 -18.03 18.12 -5.41
CA ALA A 317 -18.00 17.49 -6.72
C ALA A 317 -18.65 18.37 -7.80
N ASP A 318 -18.06 18.41 -8.99
CA ASP A 318 -18.62 19.14 -10.13
C ASP A 318 -19.68 18.29 -10.85
N VAL A 319 -20.96 18.67 -10.76
CA VAL A 319 -22.07 17.90 -11.37
C VAL A 319 -22.73 18.70 -12.48
N VAL A 320 -22.86 18.09 -13.66
CA VAL A 320 -23.60 18.63 -14.80
C VAL A 320 -24.72 17.70 -15.18
N VAL A 321 -25.88 18.27 -15.52
CA VAL A 321 -27.02 17.52 -16.05
C VAL A 321 -27.11 17.78 -17.55
N GLU A 322 -27.01 16.72 -18.34
CA GLU A 322 -27.15 16.76 -19.79
C GLU A 322 -28.33 15.89 -20.22
N SER A 323 -29.46 16.53 -20.48
CA SER A 323 -30.69 15.83 -20.87
C SER A 323 -30.64 15.36 -22.33
N GLY A 324 -31.17 14.17 -22.57
CA GLY A 324 -31.26 13.57 -23.89
C GLY A 324 -31.63 12.10 -23.82
N ASP A 325 -32.17 11.57 -24.92
CA ASP A 325 -32.30 10.14 -25.09
C ASP A 325 -30.98 9.54 -25.57
N ILE A 326 -30.47 8.56 -24.84
CA ILE A 326 -29.18 7.93 -25.13
C ILE A 326 -29.22 7.06 -26.40
N ALA A 327 -30.42 6.64 -26.82
CA ALA A 327 -30.61 5.93 -28.08
C ALA A 327 -30.48 6.86 -29.31
N GLU A 328 -30.69 8.17 -29.13
CA GLU A 328 -30.63 9.15 -30.21
C GLU A 328 -29.20 9.50 -30.63
N ALA A 329 -29.04 9.76 -31.92
CA ALA A 329 -27.76 10.15 -32.50
C ALA A 329 -27.22 11.44 -31.86
N GLY A 330 -25.93 11.45 -31.53
CA GLY A 330 -25.23 12.60 -30.98
C GLY A 330 -25.47 12.88 -29.49
N THR A 331 -26.39 12.18 -28.81
CA THR A 331 -26.54 12.34 -27.35
C THR A 331 -25.28 11.89 -26.62
N ALA A 332 -24.74 10.71 -26.95
CA ALA A 332 -23.52 10.20 -26.33
C ALA A 332 -22.31 11.15 -26.55
N ASP A 333 -22.19 11.77 -27.72
CA ASP A 333 -21.14 12.74 -28.02
C ASP A 333 -21.27 14.00 -27.16
N ARG A 334 -22.49 14.51 -26.95
CA ARG A 334 -22.73 15.64 -26.03
C ARG A 334 -22.31 15.30 -24.60
N LEU A 335 -22.58 14.07 -24.13
CA LEU A 335 -22.16 13.63 -22.79
C LEU A 335 -20.64 13.60 -22.65
N VAL A 336 -19.92 13.08 -23.65
CA VAL A 336 -18.46 13.06 -23.66
C VAL A 336 -17.87 14.48 -23.70
N ASN A 337 -18.46 15.37 -24.51
CA ASN A 337 -18.06 16.77 -24.56
C ASN A 337 -18.28 17.47 -23.21
N ALA A 338 -19.43 17.29 -22.58
CA ALA A 338 -19.72 17.86 -21.26
C ALA A 338 -18.80 17.30 -20.16
N ALA A 339 -18.41 16.04 -20.24
CA ALA A 339 -17.51 15.40 -19.28
C ALA A 339 -16.06 15.92 -19.41
N THR A 340 -15.63 16.25 -20.63
CA THR A 340 -14.25 16.68 -20.92
C THR A 340 -14.06 18.19 -21.00
N ALA A 341 -15.14 18.97 -20.94
CA ALA A 341 -15.13 20.43 -21.09
C ALA A 341 -14.21 21.18 -20.09
N THR A 342 -13.91 20.59 -18.93
CA THR A 342 -13.05 21.19 -17.89
C THR A 342 -11.57 20.80 -18.02
N GLY A 343 -11.20 20.01 -19.03
CA GLY A 343 -9.86 19.43 -19.18
C GLY A 343 -9.65 18.15 -18.36
N LEU A 344 -10.64 17.72 -17.57
CA LEU A 344 -10.59 16.41 -16.91
C LEU A 344 -10.84 15.29 -17.94
N PRO A 345 -9.96 14.26 -18.02
CA PRO A 345 -10.18 13.11 -18.88
C PRO A 345 -11.38 12.28 -18.41
N LEU A 346 -12.16 11.74 -19.34
CA LEU A 346 -13.23 10.80 -19.01
C LEU A 346 -12.62 9.47 -18.56
N ARG A 347 -12.90 9.06 -17.31
CA ARG A 347 -12.36 7.85 -16.67
C ARG A 347 -13.38 6.75 -16.46
N GLY A 348 -14.68 7.06 -16.47
CA GLY A 348 -15.69 6.02 -16.25
C GLY A 348 -17.05 6.34 -16.85
N VAL A 349 -17.76 5.30 -17.23
CA VAL A 349 -19.13 5.38 -17.75
C VAL A 349 -20.00 4.35 -17.04
N LEU A 350 -21.09 4.82 -16.43
CA LEU A 350 -22.14 4.00 -15.87
C LEU A 350 -23.40 4.10 -16.73
N HIS A 351 -23.76 3.00 -17.39
CA HIS A 351 -24.99 2.87 -18.16
C HIS A 351 -26.10 2.24 -17.30
N ALA A 352 -26.82 3.09 -16.57
CA ALA A 352 -27.98 2.71 -15.75
C ALA A 352 -29.33 3.06 -16.38
N ALA A 353 -29.35 3.56 -17.62
CA ALA A 353 -30.60 3.83 -18.33
C ALA A 353 -31.35 2.51 -18.60
N ALA A 354 -32.66 2.52 -18.34
CA ALA A 354 -33.54 1.39 -18.58
C ALA A 354 -34.99 1.87 -18.69
N VAL A 355 -35.74 1.18 -19.54
CA VAL A 355 -37.20 1.09 -19.49
C VAL A 355 -37.53 -0.37 -19.19
N VAL A 356 -38.58 -0.60 -18.42
CA VAL A 356 -39.02 -1.93 -18.02
C VAL A 356 -40.53 -1.95 -18.17
N GLU A 357 -41.01 -2.74 -19.12
CA GLU A 357 -42.43 -2.97 -19.33
C GLU A 357 -42.72 -4.47 -19.38
N ASP A 358 -43.31 -4.97 -18.29
CA ASP A 358 -43.57 -6.39 -18.15
C ASP A 358 -44.86 -6.77 -18.90
N ALA A 359 -44.77 -7.83 -19.70
CA ALA A 359 -45.89 -8.41 -20.42
C ALA A 359 -45.72 -9.94 -20.52
N THR A 360 -46.84 -10.67 -20.41
CA THR A 360 -46.85 -12.10 -20.69
C THR A 360 -46.49 -12.36 -22.15
N LEU A 361 -45.94 -13.54 -22.46
CA LEU A 361 -45.42 -13.84 -23.80
C LEU A 361 -46.42 -13.56 -24.94
N GLY A 362 -47.71 -13.83 -24.73
CA GLY A 362 -48.75 -13.56 -25.73
C GLY A 362 -49.09 -12.08 -25.95
N ASN A 363 -48.64 -11.19 -25.07
CA ASN A 363 -48.91 -9.75 -25.08
C ASN A 363 -47.66 -8.89 -25.33
N ILE A 364 -46.49 -9.51 -25.55
CA ILE A 364 -45.29 -8.77 -25.96
C ILE A 364 -45.49 -8.32 -27.41
N SER A 365 -45.60 -7.01 -27.62
CA SER A 365 -45.64 -6.40 -28.96
C SER A 365 -44.26 -5.92 -29.41
N ASP A 366 -44.11 -5.64 -30.70
CA ASP A 366 -42.88 -5.11 -31.29
C ASP A 366 -42.52 -3.74 -30.69
N GLU A 367 -43.52 -2.90 -30.42
CA GLU A 367 -43.31 -1.57 -29.81
C GLU A 367 -42.83 -1.67 -28.36
N LEU A 368 -43.32 -2.66 -27.59
CA LEU A 368 -42.85 -2.91 -26.23
C LEU A 368 -41.40 -3.40 -26.25
N LEU A 369 -41.07 -4.35 -27.14
CA LEU A 369 -39.70 -4.82 -27.35
C LEU A 369 -38.76 -3.66 -27.67
N GLU A 370 -39.14 -2.79 -28.61
CA GLU A 370 -38.34 -1.63 -29.01
C GLU A 370 -38.09 -0.67 -27.85
N ARG A 371 -39.12 -0.38 -27.03
CA ARG A 371 -39.00 0.53 -25.88
C ARG A 371 -38.04 0.05 -24.80
N ASP A 372 -38.01 -1.25 -24.52
CA ASP A 372 -37.07 -1.86 -23.56
C ASP A 372 -35.66 -1.99 -24.17
N TRP A 373 -35.58 -2.26 -25.47
CA TRP A 373 -34.33 -2.49 -26.20
C TRP A 373 -33.50 -1.22 -26.41
N LEU A 374 -34.11 -0.17 -26.97
CA LEU A 374 -33.43 1.06 -27.39
C LEU A 374 -32.54 1.69 -26.30
N PRO A 375 -33.04 1.98 -25.08
CA PRO A 375 -32.22 2.65 -24.06
C PRO A 375 -31.06 1.79 -23.57
N LYS A 376 -31.16 0.45 -23.63
CA LYS A 376 -30.12 -0.49 -23.18
C LYS A 376 -29.09 -0.77 -24.26
N VAL A 377 -29.55 -1.22 -25.43
CA VAL A 377 -28.69 -1.77 -26.48
C VAL A 377 -28.11 -0.65 -27.34
N ASN A 378 -28.97 0.16 -27.94
CA ASN A 378 -28.54 1.29 -28.77
C ASN A 378 -27.80 2.33 -27.89
N GLY A 379 -28.27 2.54 -26.67
CA GLY A 379 -27.59 3.39 -25.69
C GLY A 379 -26.15 2.94 -25.39
N ALA A 380 -25.95 1.65 -25.09
CA ALA A 380 -24.62 1.10 -24.86
C ALA A 380 -23.71 1.21 -26.11
N TRP A 381 -24.25 0.97 -27.31
CA TRP A 381 -23.49 1.10 -28.56
C TRP A 381 -23.10 2.55 -28.88
N ASN A 382 -23.99 3.50 -28.62
CA ASN A 382 -23.69 4.92 -28.80
C ASN A 382 -22.60 5.39 -27.84
N LEU A 383 -22.68 4.98 -26.56
CA LEU A 383 -21.63 5.25 -25.56
C LEU A 383 -20.30 4.59 -25.95
N HIS A 384 -20.33 3.36 -26.46
CA HIS A 384 -19.13 2.68 -26.98
C HIS A 384 -18.43 3.51 -28.05
N THR A 385 -19.20 3.94 -29.04
CA THR A 385 -18.69 4.69 -30.19
C THR A 385 -18.14 6.05 -29.77
N ALA A 386 -18.89 6.80 -28.94
CA ALA A 386 -18.48 8.12 -28.46
C ALA A 386 -17.24 8.08 -27.54
N THR A 387 -16.95 6.93 -26.91
CA THR A 387 -15.82 6.79 -25.96
C THR A 387 -14.58 6.12 -26.54
N ALA A 388 -14.55 5.83 -27.84
CA ALA A 388 -13.47 5.06 -28.49
C ALA A 388 -12.05 5.66 -28.30
N GLY A 389 -11.93 6.98 -28.09
CA GLY A 389 -10.66 7.68 -27.85
C GLY A 389 -10.42 8.11 -26.40
N GLN A 390 -11.30 7.74 -25.47
CA GLN A 390 -11.24 8.21 -24.09
C GLN A 390 -10.45 7.23 -23.21
N PRO A 391 -9.60 7.71 -22.28
CA PRO A 391 -8.76 6.85 -21.45
C PRO A 391 -9.54 6.33 -20.23
N LEU A 392 -10.59 5.56 -20.51
CA LEU A 392 -11.47 4.98 -19.50
C LEU A 392 -10.72 3.97 -18.63
N ASP A 393 -10.95 4.05 -17.33
CA ASP A 393 -10.56 3.01 -16.37
C ASP A 393 -11.63 1.89 -16.32
N TRP A 394 -12.91 2.25 -16.53
CA TRP A 394 -14.03 1.31 -16.50
C TRP A 394 -15.21 1.75 -17.37
N PHE A 395 -15.98 0.77 -17.86
CA PHE A 395 -17.26 0.98 -18.56
C PHE A 395 -18.27 -0.02 -17.99
N CYS A 396 -19.19 0.44 -17.16
CA CYS A 396 -20.14 -0.40 -16.45
C CYS A 396 -21.52 -0.30 -17.09
N VAL A 397 -22.14 -1.43 -17.38
CA VAL A 397 -23.53 -1.52 -17.83
C VAL A 397 -24.35 -2.27 -16.79
N PHE A 398 -25.45 -1.67 -16.34
CA PHE A 398 -26.37 -2.37 -15.45
C PHE A 398 -27.23 -3.33 -16.26
N SER A 399 -27.11 -4.61 -15.95
CA SER A 399 -27.97 -5.70 -16.42
C SER A 399 -28.95 -6.08 -15.29
N SER A 400 -29.65 -7.20 -15.42
CA SER A 400 -30.55 -7.73 -14.40
C SER A 400 -30.45 -9.25 -14.28
N ALA A 401 -30.60 -9.76 -13.06
CA ALA A 401 -30.72 -11.19 -12.79
C ALA A 401 -31.89 -11.84 -13.56
N ALA A 402 -32.90 -11.05 -13.99
CA ALA A 402 -33.99 -11.52 -14.84
C ALA A 402 -33.50 -12.11 -16.18
N ALA A 403 -32.37 -11.63 -16.72
CA ALA A 403 -31.75 -12.17 -17.92
C ALA A 403 -31.13 -13.57 -17.70
N LEU A 404 -30.64 -13.84 -16.49
CA LEU A 404 -29.99 -15.10 -16.13
C LEU A 404 -30.99 -16.15 -15.67
N VAL A 405 -31.93 -15.77 -14.80
CA VAL A 405 -32.88 -16.67 -14.15
C VAL A 405 -34.14 -16.88 -14.99
N GLY A 406 -34.53 -15.87 -15.79
CA GLY A 406 -35.76 -15.90 -16.57
C GLY A 406 -36.99 -15.58 -15.72
N SER A 407 -37.21 -14.29 -15.45
CA SER A 407 -38.39 -13.83 -14.69
C SER A 407 -39.64 -13.81 -15.59
N PRO A 408 -40.74 -14.50 -15.22
CA PRO A 408 -41.97 -14.49 -16.01
C PRO A 408 -42.51 -13.08 -16.24
N GLY A 409 -42.85 -12.76 -17.48
CA GLY A 409 -43.33 -11.42 -17.86
C GLY A 409 -42.24 -10.44 -18.29
N GLN A 410 -40.96 -10.74 -18.05
CA GLN A 410 -39.86 -9.83 -18.36
C GLN A 410 -39.11 -10.17 -19.67
N GLY A 411 -39.77 -10.85 -20.61
CA GLY A 411 -39.11 -11.39 -21.81
C GLY A 411 -38.37 -10.34 -22.64
N ALA A 412 -39.01 -9.17 -22.86
CA ALA A 412 -38.41 -8.05 -23.57
C ALA A 412 -37.18 -7.50 -22.82
N TYR A 413 -37.37 -7.08 -21.56
CA TYR A 413 -36.29 -6.59 -20.70
C TYR A 413 -35.12 -7.58 -20.54
N ALA A 414 -35.41 -8.87 -20.33
CA ALA A 414 -34.40 -9.93 -20.20
C ALA A 414 -33.58 -10.10 -21.49
N SER A 415 -34.20 -9.97 -22.66
CA SER A 415 -33.50 -10.07 -23.95
C SER A 415 -32.53 -8.90 -24.17
N ALA A 416 -32.95 -7.66 -23.85
CA ALA A 416 -32.08 -6.48 -23.96
C ALA A 416 -30.90 -6.56 -22.98
N ASN A 417 -31.13 -7.04 -21.76
CA ASN A 417 -30.08 -7.27 -20.76
C ASN A 417 -29.08 -8.35 -21.20
N SER A 418 -29.57 -9.47 -21.76
CA SER A 418 -28.72 -10.54 -22.30
C SER A 418 -27.81 -10.03 -23.43
N TRP A 419 -28.31 -9.13 -24.28
CA TRP A 419 -27.49 -8.51 -25.31
C TRP A 419 -26.38 -7.65 -24.72
N VAL A 420 -26.68 -6.79 -23.73
CA VAL A 420 -25.63 -5.94 -23.12
C VAL A 420 -24.59 -6.78 -22.37
N ASP A 421 -25.00 -7.90 -21.75
CA ASP A 421 -24.06 -8.86 -21.14
C ASP A 421 -23.07 -9.40 -22.20
N ALA A 422 -23.57 -9.87 -23.35
CA ALA A 422 -22.73 -10.31 -24.46
C ALA A 422 -21.87 -9.18 -25.05
N PHE A 423 -22.40 -7.96 -25.16
CA PHE A 423 -21.68 -6.79 -25.62
C PHE A 423 -20.49 -6.45 -24.69
N THR A 424 -20.64 -6.56 -23.37
CA THR A 424 -19.52 -6.30 -22.46
C THR A 424 -18.39 -7.31 -22.64
N LEU A 425 -18.70 -8.58 -22.90
CA LEU A 425 -17.71 -9.61 -23.24
C LEU A 425 -17.01 -9.28 -24.57
N TRP A 426 -17.78 -8.90 -25.59
CA TRP A 426 -17.24 -8.47 -26.88
C TRP A 426 -16.31 -7.26 -26.73
N ARG A 427 -16.72 -6.23 -25.98
CA ARG A 427 -15.91 -5.02 -25.75
C ARG A 427 -14.60 -5.34 -25.05
N ARG A 428 -14.61 -6.25 -24.07
CA ARG A 428 -13.39 -6.76 -23.42
C ARG A 428 -12.48 -7.51 -24.37
N ALA A 429 -13.03 -8.31 -25.28
CA ALA A 429 -12.24 -9.02 -26.29
C ALA A 429 -11.52 -8.06 -27.27
N GLN A 430 -11.96 -6.80 -27.35
CA GLN A 430 -11.26 -5.72 -28.08
C GLN A 430 -10.19 -5.01 -27.24
N GLY A 431 -9.92 -5.47 -26.01
CA GLY A 431 -8.98 -4.83 -25.07
C GLY A 431 -9.51 -3.56 -24.41
N LEU A 432 -10.81 -3.29 -24.51
CA LEU A 432 -11.44 -2.10 -23.92
C LEU A 432 -12.09 -2.46 -22.58
N PRO A 433 -12.05 -1.55 -21.57
CA PRO A 433 -12.66 -1.81 -20.29
C PRO A 433 -14.17 -1.98 -20.45
N SER A 434 -14.72 -3.03 -19.83
CA SER A 434 -16.16 -3.25 -19.78
C SER A 434 -16.55 -4.24 -18.67
N ILE A 435 -17.66 -3.98 -18.00
CA ILE A 435 -18.29 -4.90 -17.04
C ILE A 435 -19.81 -4.77 -17.12
N SER A 436 -20.52 -5.89 -17.10
CA SER A 436 -21.96 -5.89 -16.84
C SER A 436 -22.24 -6.36 -15.42
N MET A 437 -23.27 -5.79 -14.78
CA MET A 437 -23.69 -6.15 -13.44
C MET A 437 -25.16 -6.55 -13.46
N ALA A 438 -25.45 -7.85 -13.37
CA ALA A 438 -26.79 -8.41 -13.37
C ALA A 438 -27.44 -8.26 -11.98
N TRP A 439 -28.04 -7.09 -11.71
CA TRP A 439 -28.60 -6.79 -10.40
C TRP A 439 -29.88 -7.58 -10.10
N GLY A 440 -30.02 -7.98 -8.83
CA GLY A 440 -31.29 -8.41 -8.25
C GLY A 440 -32.20 -7.22 -7.91
N ALA A 441 -33.28 -7.48 -7.16
CA ALA A 441 -34.15 -6.41 -6.68
C ALA A 441 -33.43 -5.56 -5.62
N TRP A 442 -33.47 -4.24 -5.77
CA TRP A 442 -32.95 -3.30 -4.79
C TRP A 442 -34.06 -2.84 -3.85
N ALA A 443 -33.76 -2.78 -2.55
CA ALA A 443 -34.66 -2.20 -1.57
C ALA A 443 -34.64 -0.67 -1.65
N GLN A 444 -35.79 -0.03 -1.39
CA GLN A 444 -35.95 1.43 -1.17
C GLN A 444 -35.61 2.35 -2.35
N ILE A 445 -34.84 1.89 -3.35
CA ILE A 445 -34.35 2.70 -4.46
C ILE A 445 -34.51 1.93 -5.76
N GLY A 446 -34.98 2.62 -6.81
CA GLY A 446 -35.18 2.05 -8.13
C GLY A 446 -36.63 1.61 -8.36
N ARG A 447 -36.89 0.95 -9.49
CA ARG A 447 -38.25 0.61 -9.94
C ARG A 447 -38.80 -0.71 -9.37
N ALA A 448 -37.96 -1.50 -8.70
CA ALA A 448 -38.35 -2.80 -8.14
C ALA A 448 -38.77 -2.73 -6.66
N THR A 449 -39.09 -1.55 -6.14
CA THR A 449 -39.47 -1.36 -4.72
C THR A 449 -40.71 -2.18 -4.34
N GLU A 450 -41.70 -2.30 -5.22
CA GLU A 450 -42.90 -3.12 -4.98
C GLU A 450 -42.58 -4.63 -4.95
N LEU A 451 -41.65 -5.10 -5.80
CA LEU A 451 -41.17 -6.48 -5.77
C LEU A 451 -40.34 -6.75 -4.50
N ALA A 452 -39.53 -5.77 -4.09
CA ALA A 452 -38.73 -5.82 -2.87
C ALA A 452 -39.59 -5.88 -1.60
N GLU A 453 -40.77 -5.24 -1.57
CA GLU A 453 -41.71 -5.36 -0.45
C GLU A 453 -42.24 -6.80 -0.27
N SER A 454 -42.45 -7.53 -1.36
CA SER A 454 -42.91 -8.93 -1.33
C SER A 454 -41.82 -9.95 -0.97
N ALA A 455 -40.55 -9.54 -1.06
CA ALA A 455 -39.36 -10.36 -0.83
C ALA A 455 -38.33 -9.62 0.06
N ALA A 456 -38.81 -8.90 1.08
CA ALA A 456 -38.03 -7.92 1.84
C ALA A 456 -36.71 -8.48 2.43
N ASP A 457 -36.67 -9.76 2.79
CA ASP A 457 -35.47 -10.43 3.31
C ASP A 457 -34.43 -10.83 2.24
N MET A 458 -34.74 -10.64 0.94
CA MET A 458 -33.88 -11.00 -0.19
C MET A 458 -33.51 -9.81 -1.10
N ALA A 459 -33.96 -8.60 -0.78
CA ALA A 459 -33.66 -7.41 -1.57
C ALA A 459 -32.29 -6.83 -1.20
N ILE A 460 -31.53 -6.41 -2.23
CA ILE A 460 -30.20 -5.81 -2.07
C ILE A 460 -30.38 -4.43 -1.42
N ALA A 461 -29.75 -4.21 -0.27
CA ALA A 461 -29.77 -2.90 0.37
C ALA A 461 -28.95 -1.89 -0.45
N PRO A 462 -29.32 -0.59 -0.49
CA PRO A 462 -28.58 0.41 -1.26
C PRO A 462 -27.07 0.47 -0.98
N GLU A 463 -26.68 0.44 0.30
CA GLU A 463 -25.27 0.46 0.70
C GLU A 463 -24.53 -0.83 0.32
N GLU A 464 -25.20 -1.98 0.39
CA GLU A 464 -24.65 -3.26 -0.05
C GLU A 464 -24.37 -3.23 -1.56
N GLY A 465 -25.32 -2.71 -2.35
CA GLY A 465 -25.17 -2.54 -3.78
C GLY A 465 -24.08 -1.54 -4.16
N ALA A 466 -23.93 -0.44 -3.42
CA ALA A 466 -22.84 0.53 -3.62
C ALA A 466 -21.45 -0.11 -3.36
N TYR A 467 -21.32 -0.85 -2.26
CA TYR A 467 -20.10 -1.58 -1.94
C TYR A 467 -19.77 -2.65 -2.99
N ALA A 468 -20.75 -3.42 -3.44
CA ALA A 468 -20.58 -4.41 -4.49
C ALA A 468 -20.20 -3.77 -5.83
N PHE A 469 -20.83 -2.65 -6.20
CA PHE A 469 -20.49 -1.87 -7.38
C PHE A 469 -19.02 -1.45 -7.38
N GLU A 470 -18.55 -0.81 -6.30
CA GLU A 470 -17.16 -0.39 -6.19
C GLU A 470 -16.19 -1.58 -6.20
N THR A 471 -16.51 -2.65 -5.47
CA THR A 471 -15.68 -3.86 -5.40
C THR A 471 -15.49 -4.52 -6.76
N LEU A 472 -16.57 -4.64 -7.54
CA LEU A 472 -16.53 -5.23 -8.88
C LEU A 472 -15.73 -4.35 -9.87
N LEU A 473 -15.82 -3.02 -9.73
CA LEU A 473 -15.01 -2.09 -10.52
C LEU A 473 -13.50 -2.20 -10.22
N ARG A 474 -13.10 -2.57 -9.00
CA ARG A 474 -11.68 -2.76 -8.64
C ARG A 474 -11.05 -3.99 -9.31
N HIS A 475 -11.78 -5.08 -9.43
CA HIS A 475 -11.24 -6.37 -9.89
C HIS A 475 -11.16 -6.53 -11.41
N ASN A 476 -11.88 -5.69 -12.15
CA ASN A 476 -12.06 -5.87 -13.59
C ASN A 476 -11.58 -4.64 -14.40
N ARG A 477 -10.53 -3.97 -13.91
CA ARG A 477 -9.82 -2.93 -14.65
C ARG A 477 -8.84 -3.56 -15.63
N ALA A 478 -8.79 -3.02 -16.85
CA ALA A 478 -7.84 -3.40 -17.89
C ALA A 478 -6.50 -2.68 -17.70
#